data_AF-A0A8J2WUG0-F1
#
_entry.id   AF-A0A8J2WUG0-F1
#
_cell.length_a   1.000
_cell.length_b   1.000
_cell.length_c   1.000
_cell.angle_alpha   90.00
_cell.angle_beta   90.00
_cell.angle_gamma   90.00
#
_symmetry.space_group_name_H-M   'P 1'
#
loop_
_entity.id
_entity.type
_entity.pdbx_description
1 polymer ?
#
loop_
_entity_poly.entity_id
_entity_poly.type
_entity_poly.pdbx_seq_one_letter_code
_entity_poly.pdbx_strand_id
1 'polypeptide(L)'
;MRQAVVILVASSGAFTAPRRRIQKTLLRSTPYDAQKEAYLAEPEFDAVSLRQWRRETLVRYNNANQSEPLRVVLFFLLALALLGSNQLADAVGAPPPEPYPAYLLGGLAAAAGFQDQRNKRTRRLTKIEREAAVGDLEISMKPAAARVFPGLSETASLRSLRRSARVLAVLCPDESSFTAFTDECRALRRRLKLSSTIVLGVRGDGATDQDASFVPRRGSDLLKTFGELLNEDASWGDFEFQEKKAAWFALSYAGRSVGSGTGAPDFLELLGSLLPPRDFVEPLPPLQGGTGPLDAQKVFYDALTSGDLAAMRSVLSDGAAPRVSAALEAGARLDPWESQLRADARPSSLKVGDADEFVNGDNAYTTCVEETGNGATLLAYQKWTLVDGAWKLLSHETIPFAPGSQAGAVLKCDKRGCIALVRRQQGNMRD
;
A
#
# COMPACT_ATOMS: atom_id res chain seq x y z
N MET A 1 -17.74 2.08 -73.23
CA MET A 1 -18.61 2.86 -72.31
C MET A 1 -19.99 2.21 -72.24
N ARG A 2 -20.39 1.69 -71.07
CA ARG A 2 -21.77 1.62 -70.57
C ARG A 2 -21.68 1.35 -69.07
N GLN A 3 -22.49 2.06 -68.28
CA GLN A 3 -22.25 2.27 -66.86
C GLN A 3 -22.87 1.19 -65.97
N ALA A 4 -22.31 1.05 -64.77
CA ALA A 4 -22.85 0.21 -63.72
C ALA A 4 -24.15 0.80 -63.15
N VAL A 5 -25.12 -0.08 -62.87
CA VAL A 5 -26.24 0.18 -61.96
C VAL A 5 -26.39 -1.05 -61.09
N VAL A 6 -26.11 -0.92 -59.79
CA VAL A 6 -26.48 -1.91 -58.77
C VAL A 6 -27.16 -1.15 -57.65
N ILE A 7 -28.39 -1.57 -57.33
CA ILE A 7 -29.30 -0.89 -56.42
C ILE A 7 -29.12 -1.42 -54.99
N LEU A 8 -29.02 -0.50 -54.04
CA LEU A 8 -29.09 -0.75 -52.59
C LEU A 8 -30.55 -0.76 -52.11
N VAL A 9 -30.99 -1.82 -51.42
CA VAL A 9 -31.96 -1.78 -50.30
C VAL A 9 -31.60 -2.90 -49.30
N ALA A 10 -31.96 -2.75 -48.02
CA ALA A 10 -31.35 -3.44 -46.86
C ALA A 10 -32.31 -4.36 -46.06
N SER A 11 -31.89 -4.72 -44.83
CA SER A 11 -32.56 -5.52 -43.76
C SER A 11 -32.42 -7.05 -43.89
N SER A 12 -32.27 -7.87 -42.83
CA SER A 12 -32.13 -7.68 -41.36
C SER A 12 -31.37 -8.90 -40.74
N GLY A 13 -30.90 -8.94 -39.48
CA GLY A 13 -30.81 -7.89 -38.45
C GLY A 13 -30.75 -8.39 -36.98
N ALA A 14 -29.85 -9.32 -36.60
CA ALA A 14 -29.86 -10.00 -35.29
C ALA A 14 -28.74 -9.56 -34.31
N PHE A 15 -29.12 -8.76 -33.31
CA PHE A 15 -28.48 -8.54 -32.00
C PHE A 15 -26.95 -8.71 -31.86
N THR A 16 -26.18 -7.74 -32.35
CA THR A 16 -24.92 -7.38 -31.70
C THR A 16 -25.23 -6.49 -30.48
N ALA A 17 -25.09 -7.03 -29.27
CA ALA A 17 -25.16 -6.22 -28.06
C ALA A 17 -24.07 -5.12 -28.13
N PRO A 18 -24.41 -3.84 -27.95
CA PRO A 18 -23.41 -2.78 -28.05
C PRO A 18 -22.38 -2.99 -26.94
N ARG A 19 -21.12 -3.21 -27.33
CA ARG A 19 -19.98 -3.13 -26.40
C ARG A 19 -20.05 -1.77 -25.72
N ARG A 20 -20.59 -1.72 -24.50
CA ARG A 20 -20.46 -0.57 -23.60
C ARG A 20 -18.98 -0.44 -23.28
N ARG A 21 -18.28 0.29 -24.16
CA ARG A 21 -17.03 0.94 -23.83
C ARG A 21 -17.39 1.92 -22.73
N ILE A 22 -17.28 1.47 -21.48
CA ILE A 22 -17.33 2.35 -20.32
C ILE A 22 -16.16 3.29 -20.51
N GLN A 23 -16.42 4.44 -21.13
CA GLN A 23 -15.56 5.59 -20.94
C GLN A 23 -15.48 5.76 -19.43
N LYS A 24 -14.29 5.51 -18.87
CA LYS A 24 -13.99 5.93 -17.50
C LYS A 24 -14.08 7.45 -17.54
N THR A 25 -15.27 7.98 -17.27
CA THR A 25 -15.50 9.41 -17.09
C THR A 25 -14.75 9.77 -15.81
N LEU A 26 -13.46 10.07 -15.95
CA LEU A 26 -12.65 10.60 -14.88
C LEU A 26 -13.38 11.84 -14.40
N LEU A 27 -13.87 11.77 -13.15
CA LEU A 27 -14.51 12.89 -12.48
C LEU A 27 -13.45 13.95 -12.26
N ARG A 28 -13.26 14.80 -13.26
CA ARG A 28 -12.60 16.09 -13.15
C ARG A 28 -13.21 16.77 -11.93
N SER A 29 -12.39 17.09 -10.93
CA SER A 29 -12.85 17.74 -9.70
C SER A 29 -13.74 18.92 -10.08
N THR A 30 -15.02 18.87 -9.70
CA THR A 30 -15.94 19.95 -10.00
C THR A 30 -15.51 21.20 -9.22
N PRO A 31 -15.90 22.42 -9.64
CA PRO A 31 -15.66 23.62 -8.83
C PRO A 31 -16.18 23.46 -7.39
N TYR A 32 -17.26 22.69 -7.21
CA TYR A 32 -17.81 22.28 -5.93
C TYR A 32 -16.89 21.35 -5.13
N ASP A 33 -16.25 20.35 -5.76
CA ASP A 33 -15.24 19.52 -5.07
C ASP A 33 -14.05 20.36 -4.60
N ALA A 34 -13.57 21.29 -5.42
CA ALA A 34 -12.45 22.17 -5.06
C ALA A 34 -12.79 23.11 -3.89
N GLN A 35 -13.98 23.74 -3.91
CA GLN A 35 -14.48 24.55 -2.80
C GLN A 35 -14.66 23.72 -1.53
N LYS A 36 -15.17 22.49 -1.64
CA LYS A 36 -15.31 21.55 -0.52
C LYS A 36 -13.96 21.16 0.07
N GLU A 37 -12.95 20.88 -0.76
CA GLU A 37 -11.61 20.54 -0.29
C GLU A 37 -10.89 21.71 0.38
N ALA A 38 -11.12 22.95 -0.08
CA ALA A 38 -10.64 24.15 0.59
C ALA A 38 -11.32 24.34 1.96
N TYR A 39 -12.66 24.29 2.00
CA TYR A 39 -13.44 24.37 3.25
C TYR A 39 -13.04 23.31 4.29
N LEU A 40 -12.68 22.10 3.82
CA LEU A 40 -12.23 21.01 4.68
C LEU A 40 -10.77 21.19 5.16
N ALA A 41 -9.96 21.97 4.47
CA ALA A 41 -8.58 22.27 4.86
C ALA A 41 -8.46 23.43 5.87
N GLU A 42 -9.50 24.24 6.05
CA GLU A 42 -9.51 25.32 7.04
C GLU A 42 -9.39 24.80 8.48
N PRO A 43 -8.68 25.53 9.36
CA PRO A 43 -8.65 25.23 10.79
C PRO A 43 -9.98 25.62 11.48
N GLU A 44 -10.39 24.78 12.43
CA GLU A 44 -11.53 24.97 13.31
C GLU A 44 -11.09 24.72 14.76
N PHE A 45 -11.57 25.55 15.69
CA PHE A 45 -11.23 25.41 17.11
C PHE A 45 -12.07 24.32 17.77
N ASP A 46 -11.40 23.33 18.36
CA ASP A 46 -12.04 22.23 19.07
C ASP A 46 -11.94 22.41 20.58
N ALA A 47 -13.09 22.67 21.22
CA ALA A 47 -13.18 22.91 22.65
C ALA A 47 -12.75 21.71 23.52
N VAL A 48 -12.79 20.48 22.99
CA VAL A 48 -12.45 19.26 23.76
C VAL A 48 -10.94 19.06 23.88
N SER A 49 -10.15 19.43 22.86
CA SER A 49 -8.68 19.44 22.92
C SER A 49 -8.10 20.79 23.35
N LEU A 50 -8.87 21.88 23.22
CA LEU A 50 -8.44 23.28 23.35
C LEU A 50 -7.36 23.66 22.31
N ARG A 51 -7.50 23.14 21.08
CA ARG A 51 -6.58 23.37 19.96
C ARG A 51 -7.37 23.52 18.65
N GLN A 52 -6.77 24.20 17.67
CA GLN A 52 -7.27 24.21 16.29
C GLN A 52 -6.82 22.95 15.53
N TRP A 53 -7.73 22.38 14.75
CA TRP A 53 -7.52 21.24 13.84
C TRP A 53 -8.17 21.54 12.50
N ARG A 54 -7.77 20.87 11.41
CA ARG A 54 -8.51 20.99 10.15
C ARG A 54 -9.93 20.44 10.31
N ARG A 55 -10.90 21.03 9.60
CA ARG A 55 -12.27 20.48 9.53
C ARG A 55 -12.27 19.03 9.03
N GLU A 56 -11.42 18.69 8.06
CA GLU A 56 -11.25 17.30 7.58
C GLU A 56 -10.87 16.35 8.74
N THR A 57 -9.98 16.77 9.62
CA THR A 57 -9.49 15.99 10.77
C THR A 57 -10.61 15.74 11.78
N LEU A 58 -11.37 16.77 12.13
CA LEU A 58 -12.51 16.66 13.05
C LEU A 58 -13.63 15.79 12.46
N VAL A 59 -13.99 15.99 11.19
CA VAL A 59 -15.01 15.17 10.50
C VAL A 59 -14.58 13.71 10.40
N ARG A 60 -13.33 13.41 10.05
CA ARG A 60 -12.79 12.03 10.03
C ARG A 60 -12.82 11.40 11.41
N TYR A 61 -12.38 12.12 12.44
CA TYR A 61 -12.35 11.62 13.82
C TYR A 61 -13.74 11.34 14.38
N ASN A 62 -14.67 12.29 14.26
CA ASN A 62 -16.04 12.19 14.80
C ASN A 62 -16.83 11.05 14.15
N ASN A 63 -16.65 10.81 12.84
CA ASN A 63 -17.28 9.69 12.14
C ASN A 63 -16.78 8.31 12.63
N ALA A 64 -15.54 8.21 13.12
CA ALA A 64 -14.94 6.96 13.58
C ALA A 64 -15.01 6.75 15.11
N ASN A 65 -15.13 7.82 15.91
CA ASN A 65 -14.95 7.77 17.37
C ASN A 65 -16.08 8.50 18.12
N GLN A 66 -17.34 8.29 17.73
CA GLN A 66 -18.51 9.03 18.25
C GLN A 66 -18.61 9.05 19.79
N SER A 67 -18.16 8.01 20.50
CA SER A 67 -18.24 7.91 21.97
C SER A 67 -17.08 8.55 22.74
N GLU A 68 -16.01 8.99 22.08
CA GLU A 68 -14.83 9.54 22.76
C GLU A 68 -14.99 10.99 23.22
N PRO A 69 -15.51 11.93 22.40
CA PRO A 69 -15.80 13.29 22.88
C PRO A 69 -16.72 13.29 24.11
N LEU A 70 -17.75 12.43 24.10
CA LEU A 70 -18.68 12.28 25.23
C LEU A 70 -17.96 11.80 26.49
N ARG A 71 -17.07 10.80 26.41
CA ARG A 71 -16.28 10.34 27.55
C ARG A 71 -15.42 11.44 28.16
N VAL A 72 -14.75 12.25 27.33
CA VAL A 72 -13.94 13.39 27.80
C VAL A 72 -14.82 14.39 28.56
N VAL A 73 -15.99 14.76 28.00
CA VAL A 73 -16.93 15.69 28.65
C VAL A 73 -17.50 15.11 29.96
N LEU A 74 -17.85 13.82 30.00
CA LEU A 74 -18.36 13.18 31.21
C LEU A 74 -17.34 13.15 32.35
N PHE A 75 -16.06 12.81 32.07
CA PHE A 75 -15.01 12.89 33.09
C PHE A 75 -14.76 14.32 33.57
N PHE A 76 -14.82 15.31 32.68
CA PHE A 76 -14.68 16.72 33.04
C PHE A 76 -15.82 17.20 33.96
N LEU A 77 -17.07 16.90 33.59
CA LEU A 77 -18.24 17.27 34.39
C LEU A 77 -18.26 16.54 35.75
N LEU A 78 -17.86 15.26 35.78
CA LEU A 78 -17.74 14.50 37.03
C LEU A 78 -16.65 15.08 37.94
N ALA A 79 -15.49 15.46 37.37
CA ALA A 79 -14.42 16.12 38.13
C ALA A 79 -14.90 17.45 38.72
N LEU A 80 -15.56 18.31 37.92
CA LEU A 80 -16.12 19.57 38.41
C LEU A 80 -17.18 19.37 39.49
N ALA A 81 -18.10 18.42 39.30
CA ALA A 81 -19.18 18.15 40.26
C ALA A 81 -18.65 17.62 41.60
N LEU A 82 -17.62 16.77 41.58
CA LEU A 82 -17.04 16.19 42.80
C LEU A 82 -16.08 17.15 43.52
N LEU A 83 -15.25 17.91 42.78
CA LEU A 83 -14.35 18.91 43.37
C LEU A 83 -15.11 20.16 43.87
N GLY A 84 -16.14 20.58 43.15
CA GLY A 84 -17.04 21.68 43.52
C GLY A 84 -18.24 21.26 44.38
N SER A 85 -18.21 20.06 44.95
CA SER A 85 -19.37 19.43 45.60
C SER A 85 -19.89 20.19 46.82
N ASN A 86 -19.01 20.81 47.61
CA ASN A 86 -19.42 21.70 48.71
C ASN A 86 -20.11 22.97 48.20
N GLN A 87 -19.53 23.64 47.20
CA GLN A 87 -20.11 24.86 46.62
C GLN A 87 -21.45 24.60 45.94
N LEU A 88 -21.62 23.41 45.35
CA LEU A 88 -22.90 22.96 44.81
C LEU A 88 -23.94 22.70 45.91
N ALA A 89 -23.54 22.08 47.03
CA ALA A 89 -24.42 21.87 48.18
C ALA A 89 -24.86 23.21 48.80
N ASP A 90 -23.92 24.12 49.06
CA ASP A 90 -24.17 25.48 49.55
C ASP A 90 -25.16 26.23 48.64
N ALA A 91 -24.96 26.16 47.31
CA ALA A 91 -25.79 26.85 46.32
C ALA A 91 -27.25 26.36 46.25
N VAL A 92 -27.53 25.13 46.69
CA VAL A 92 -28.90 24.57 46.75
C VAL A 92 -29.45 24.46 48.18
N GLY A 93 -28.72 24.93 49.19
CA GLY A 93 -29.10 24.84 50.59
C GLY A 93 -29.09 23.42 51.16
N ALA A 94 -28.32 22.51 50.56
CA ALA A 94 -28.12 21.14 51.04
C ALA A 94 -26.96 21.07 52.05
N PRO A 95 -26.97 20.09 52.98
CA PRO A 95 -25.80 19.82 53.82
C PRO A 95 -24.60 19.39 52.97
N PRO A 96 -23.36 19.67 53.41
CA PRO A 96 -22.16 19.28 52.68
C PRO A 96 -22.05 17.75 52.57
N PRO A 97 -21.51 17.23 51.46
CA PRO A 97 -21.41 15.79 51.23
C PRO A 97 -20.37 15.12 52.15
N GLU A 98 -20.82 14.10 52.89
CA GLU A 98 -19.95 13.28 53.75
C GLU A 98 -19.76 11.84 53.21
N PRO A 99 -18.55 11.24 53.34
CA PRO A 99 -17.31 11.85 53.82
C PRO A 99 -16.62 12.68 52.73
N TYR A 100 -16.44 13.99 52.95
CA TYR A 100 -15.84 14.92 52.00
C TYR A 100 -14.51 14.46 51.34
N PRO A 101 -13.58 13.79 52.04
CA PRO A 101 -12.37 13.24 51.42
C PRO A 101 -12.64 12.27 50.26
N ALA A 102 -13.73 11.50 50.29
CA ALA A 102 -14.09 10.59 49.19
C ALA A 102 -14.52 11.35 47.92
N TYR A 103 -15.21 12.48 48.08
CA TYR A 103 -15.61 13.34 46.96
C TYR A 103 -14.38 14.03 46.34
N LEU A 104 -13.45 14.53 47.16
CA LEU A 104 -12.17 15.07 46.67
C LEU A 104 -11.35 14.00 45.91
N LEU A 105 -11.18 12.81 46.48
CA LEU A 105 -10.45 11.72 45.83
C LEU A 105 -11.12 11.27 44.53
N GLY A 106 -12.45 11.15 44.50
CA GLY A 106 -13.22 10.85 43.30
C GLY A 106 -13.09 11.94 42.24
N GLY A 107 -13.09 13.22 42.63
CA GLY A 107 -12.89 14.36 41.75
C GLY A 107 -11.50 14.41 41.12
N LEU A 108 -10.45 14.13 41.91
CA LEU A 108 -9.08 14.00 41.41
C LEU A 108 -8.92 12.79 40.46
N ALA A 109 -9.54 11.65 40.78
CA ALA A 109 -9.55 10.48 39.89
C ALA A 109 -10.30 10.77 38.57
N ALA A 110 -11.43 11.47 38.62
CA ALA A 110 -12.16 11.92 37.44
C ALA A 110 -11.35 12.92 36.59
N ALA A 111 -10.62 13.84 37.22
CA ALA A 111 -9.72 14.78 36.54
C ALA A 111 -8.55 14.06 35.84
N ALA A 112 -7.98 13.04 36.47
CA ALA A 112 -6.98 12.17 35.84
C ALA A 112 -7.56 11.40 34.64
N GLY A 113 -8.78 10.86 34.78
CA GLY A 113 -9.51 10.21 33.69
C GLY A 113 -9.81 11.14 32.51
N PHE A 114 -10.20 12.39 32.79
CA PHE A 114 -10.36 13.44 31.77
C PHE A 114 -9.06 13.66 30.99
N GLN A 115 -7.93 13.82 31.69
CA GLN A 115 -6.65 14.08 31.07
C GLN A 115 -6.15 12.89 30.24
N ASP A 116 -6.34 11.65 30.71
CA ASP A 116 -6.05 10.43 29.93
C ASP A 116 -6.87 10.35 28.63
N GLN A 117 -8.20 10.51 28.71
CA GLN A 117 -9.07 10.46 27.53
C GLN A 117 -8.76 11.61 26.56
N ARG A 118 -8.49 12.82 27.06
CA ARG A 118 -8.08 13.98 26.25
C ARG A 118 -6.75 13.72 25.55
N ASN A 119 -5.77 13.12 26.22
CA ASN A 119 -4.48 12.75 25.62
C ASN A 119 -4.66 11.70 24.52
N LYS A 120 -5.43 10.63 24.78
CA LYS A 120 -5.74 9.57 23.79
C LYS A 120 -6.42 10.14 22.54
N ARG A 121 -7.41 11.03 22.72
CA ARG A 121 -8.05 11.76 21.62
C ARG A 121 -7.08 12.65 20.86
N THR A 122 -6.24 13.40 21.57
CA THR A 122 -5.26 14.32 20.97
C THR A 122 -4.25 13.57 20.11
N ARG A 123 -3.72 12.43 20.56
CA ARG A 123 -2.82 11.58 19.76
C ARG A 123 -3.48 11.10 18.45
N ARG A 124 -4.76 10.68 18.50
CA ARG A 124 -5.52 10.27 17.30
C ARG A 124 -5.77 11.44 16.34
N LEU A 125 -6.12 12.61 16.86
CA LEU A 125 -6.28 13.82 16.04
C LEU A 125 -4.96 14.23 15.38
N THR A 126 -3.84 14.22 16.09
CA THR A 126 -2.49 14.44 15.51
C THR A 126 -2.20 13.48 14.37
N LYS A 127 -2.52 12.18 14.52
CA LYS A 127 -2.32 11.20 13.46
C LYS A 127 -3.16 11.49 12.21
N ILE A 128 -4.45 11.79 12.39
CA ILE A 128 -5.36 12.12 11.27
C ILE A 128 -4.96 13.46 10.61
N GLU A 129 -4.50 14.43 11.40
CA GLU A 129 -4.01 15.74 10.92
C GLU A 129 -2.72 15.57 10.08
N ARG A 130 -1.78 14.74 10.54
CA ARG A 130 -0.60 14.33 9.75
C ARG A 130 -1.03 13.68 8.43
N GLU A 131 -1.95 12.71 8.45
CA GLU A 131 -2.49 12.09 7.22
C GLU A 131 -3.17 13.09 6.27
N ALA A 132 -3.84 14.13 6.80
CA ALA A 132 -4.44 15.19 6.01
C ALA A 132 -3.38 16.11 5.39
N ALA A 133 -2.35 16.47 6.16
CA ALA A 133 -1.22 17.29 5.72
C ALA A 133 -0.38 16.60 4.65
N VAL A 134 -0.20 15.27 4.72
CA VAL A 134 0.44 14.47 3.64
C VAL A 134 -0.23 14.73 2.29
N GLY A 135 -1.54 14.94 2.26
CA GLY A 135 -2.28 15.27 1.04
C GLY A 135 -1.82 16.58 0.38
N ASP A 136 -1.35 17.56 1.15
CA ASP A 136 -0.98 18.87 0.62
C ASP A 136 0.45 18.91 0.08
N LEU A 137 1.23 17.84 0.26
CA LEU A 137 2.57 17.74 -0.28
C LEU A 137 2.54 17.80 -1.81
N GLU A 138 3.26 18.76 -2.38
CA GLU A 138 3.44 18.90 -3.82
C GLU A 138 4.58 18.01 -4.32
N ILE A 139 4.29 17.24 -5.36
CA ILE A 139 5.29 16.50 -6.13
C ILE A 139 5.48 17.16 -7.50
N SER A 140 6.74 17.39 -7.87
CA SER A 140 7.14 17.53 -9.27
C SER A 140 7.22 16.15 -9.92
N MET A 141 6.92 16.04 -11.20
CA MET A 141 7.02 14.80 -11.98
C MET A 141 7.49 15.07 -13.40
N LYS A 142 8.38 14.20 -13.91
CA LYS A 142 8.88 14.31 -15.30
C LYS A 142 7.70 14.34 -16.30
N PRO A 143 7.78 15.13 -17.40
CA PRO A 143 6.67 15.30 -18.36
C PRO A 143 6.14 13.98 -18.94
N ALA A 144 7.02 12.99 -19.11
CA ALA A 144 6.64 11.66 -19.57
C ALA A 144 5.75 10.90 -18.56
N ALA A 145 5.96 11.09 -17.25
CA ALA A 145 5.15 10.47 -16.20
C ALA A 145 3.77 11.15 -16.09
N ALA A 146 3.72 12.48 -16.16
CA ALA A 146 2.46 13.25 -16.18
C ALA A 146 1.52 12.78 -17.31
N ARG A 147 2.06 12.51 -18.51
CA ARG A 147 1.30 12.00 -19.67
C ARG A 147 0.68 10.61 -19.48
N VAL A 148 1.17 9.79 -18.54
CA VAL A 148 0.62 8.45 -18.26
C VAL A 148 -0.72 8.54 -17.50
N PHE A 149 -0.92 9.62 -16.73
CA PHE A 149 -2.10 9.82 -15.90
C PHE A 149 -2.91 11.04 -16.40
N PRO A 150 -4.03 10.83 -17.10
CA PRO A 150 -4.78 11.93 -17.73
C PRO A 150 -5.23 13.00 -16.73
N GLY A 151 -4.88 14.26 -17.01
CA GLY A 151 -5.27 15.42 -16.19
C GLY A 151 -4.24 15.84 -15.12
N LEU A 152 -3.09 15.16 -15.02
CA LEU A 152 -2.00 15.58 -14.15
C LEU A 152 -1.04 16.54 -14.83
N SER A 153 -0.75 17.63 -14.13
CA SER A 153 0.31 18.59 -14.44
C SER A 153 1.67 18.09 -13.97
N GLU A 154 2.75 18.68 -14.50
CA GLU A 154 4.14 18.38 -14.10
C GLU A 154 4.42 18.70 -12.62
N THR A 155 3.58 19.53 -11.99
CA THR A 155 3.50 19.70 -10.53
C THR A 155 2.08 19.38 -10.05
N ALA A 156 1.94 18.57 -9.00
CA ALA A 156 0.66 18.13 -8.48
C ALA A 156 0.72 17.86 -6.97
N SER A 157 -0.34 18.17 -6.22
CA SER A 157 -0.44 17.76 -4.81
C SER A 157 -0.85 16.28 -4.69
N LEU A 158 -0.45 15.59 -3.62
CA LEU A 158 -0.93 14.23 -3.36
C LEU A 158 -2.48 14.17 -3.18
N ARG A 159 -3.09 15.30 -2.81
CA ARG A 159 -4.54 15.54 -2.77
C ARG A 159 -5.16 15.50 -4.18
N SER A 160 -4.53 16.08 -5.21
CA SER A 160 -5.06 16.01 -6.59
C SER A 160 -4.93 14.61 -7.21
N LEU A 161 -4.09 13.74 -6.64
CA LEU A 161 -4.04 12.31 -6.99
C LEU A 161 -5.22 11.49 -6.43
N ARG A 162 -6.00 12.04 -5.48
CA ARG A 162 -7.22 11.40 -4.95
C ARG A 162 -8.15 11.07 -6.12
N ARG A 163 -8.68 9.84 -6.13
CA ARG A 163 -9.53 9.26 -7.20
C ARG A 163 -8.85 9.14 -8.57
N SER A 164 -7.53 9.33 -8.65
CA SER A 164 -6.74 9.17 -9.88
C SER A 164 -5.71 8.04 -9.73
N ALA A 165 -4.99 8.01 -8.62
CA ALA A 165 -3.99 6.98 -8.31
C ALA A 165 -3.93 6.65 -6.81
N ARG A 166 -3.31 5.51 -6.47
CA ARG A 166 -2.69 5.28 -5.16
C ARG A 166 -1.28 5.87 -5.17
N VAL A 167 -0.72 6.13 -3.98
CA VAL A 167 0.66 6.63 -3.84
C VAL A 167 1.42 5.69 -2.91
N LEU A 168 2.64 5.31 -3.29
CA LEU A 168 3.62 4.67 -2.40
C LEU A 168 4.87 5.56 -2.41
N ALA A 169 5.19 6.19 -1.29
CA ALA A 169 6.41 6.96 -1.13
C ALA A 169 7.44 6.15 -0.34
N VAL A 170 8.69 6.18 -0.77
CA VAL A 170 9.79 5.42 -0.17
C VAL A 170 11.01 6.32 -0.01
N LEU A 171 11.48 6.46 1.22
CA LEU A 171 12.75 7.09 1.57
C LEU A 171 13.88 6.08 1.44
N CYS A 172 14.79 6.36 0.52
CA CYS A 172 16.01 5.61 0.25
C CYS A 172 17.19 6.39 0.85
N PRO A 173 17.87 5.89 1.90
CA PRO A 173 18.88 6.66 2.63
C PRO A 173 20.18 6.87 1.85
N ASP A 174 20.43 6.05 0.83
CA ASP A 174 21.65 6.02 0.03
C ASP A 174 21.35 5.56 -1.42
N GLU A 175 22.33 5.71 -2.30
CA GLU A 175 22.23 5.39 -3.73
C GLU A 175 22.05 3.89 -4.02
N SER A 176 22.62 2.99 -3.20
CA SER A 176 22.44 1.54 -3.38
C SER A 176 21.02 1.11 -3.01
N SER A 177 20.48 1.64 -1.91
CA SER A 177 19.07 1.48 -1.53
C SER A 177 18.13 2.03 -2.60
N PHE A 178 18.43 3.21 -3.16
CA PHE A 178 17.64 3.82 -4.24
C PHE A 178 17.68 2.98 -5.52
N THR A 179 18.86 2.48 -5.90
CA THR A 179 19.04 1.62 -7.08
C THR A 179 18.22 0.35 -6.94
N ALA A 180 18.36 -0.37 -5.83
CA ALA A 180 17.60 -1.60 -5.55
C ALA A 180 16.07 -1.36 -5.59
N PHE A 181 15.60 -0.28 -4.97
CA PHE A 181 14.21 0.15 -5.05
C PHE A 181 13.75 0.42 -6.49
N THR A 182 14.55 1.10 -7.31
CA THR A 182 14.17 1.38 -8.71
C THR A 182 14.11 0.11 -9.57
N ASP A 183 14.98 -0.87 -9.33
CA ASP A 183 14.97 -2.15 -10.04
C ASP A 183 13.77 -3.01 -9.67
N GLU A 184 13.40 -3.06 -8.39
CA GLU A 184 12.17 -3.73 -7.95
C GLU A 184 10.91 -3.04 -8.52
N CYS A 185 10.89 -1.71 -8.57
CA CYS A 185 9.84 -0.94 -9.26
C CYS A 185 9.77 -1.22 -10.77
N ARG A 186 10.92 -1.43 -11.44
CA ARG A 186 10.97 -1.80 -12.87
C ARG A 186 10.43 -3.20 -13.09
N ALA A 187 10.86 -4.17 -12.28
CA ALA A 187 10.37 -5.55 -12.31
C ALA A 187 8.86 -5.66 -12.05
N LEU A 188 8.31 -4.82 -11.16
CA LEU A 188 6.89 -4.80 -10.82
C LEU A 188 6.08 -3.76 -11.59
N ARG A 189 6.65 -3.09 -12.60
CA ARG A 189 6.04 -1.96 -13.32
C ARG A 189 4.62 -2.23 -13.81
N ARG A 190 4.38 -3.39 -14.46
CA ARG A 190 3.03 -3.80 -14.92
C ARG A 190 2.07 -4.00 -13.76
N ARG A 191 2.52 -4.57 -12.64
CA ARG A 191 1.72 -4.85 -11.43
C ARG A 191 1.33 -3.57 -10.68
N LEU A 192 2.27 -2.64 -10.56
CA LEU A 192 2.03 -1.30 -10.00
C LEU A 192 1.03 -0.51 -10.87
N LYS A 193 1.12 -0.64 -12.21
CA LYS A 193 0.17 -0.04 -13.16
C LYS A 193 -1.24 -0.63 -13.03
N LEU A 194 -1.39 -1.96 -12.97
CA LEU A 194 -2.68 -2.64 -12.73
C LEU A 194 -3.31 -2.24 -11.38
N SER A 195 -2.46 -1.90 -10.41
CA SER A 195 -2.82 -1.40 -9.08
C SER A 195 -3.06 0.11 -9.03
N SER A 196 -2.97 0.79 -10.18
CA SER A 196 -3.07 2.25 -10.31
C SER A 196 -2.19 3.01 -9.31
N THR A 197 -0.99 2.50 -9.03
CA THR A 197 -0.08 3.04 -8.00
C THR A 197 1.03 3.88 -8.65
N ILE A 198 1.16 5.12 -8.20
CA ILE A 198 2.34 5.96 -8.41
C ILE A 198 3.34 5.66 -7.30
N VAL A 199 4.59 5.41 -7.66
CA VAL A 199 5.67 5.15 -6.71
C VAL A 199 6.65 6.32 -6.73
N LEU A 200 6.97 6.84 -5.55
CA LEU A 200 7.80 8.03 -5.34
C LEU A 200 9.06 7.63 -4.56
N GLY A 201 10.22 7.63 -5.21
CA GLY A 201 11.50 7.43 -4.55
C GLY A 201 12.09 8.76 -4.09
N VAL A 202 12.38 8.88 -2.80
CA VAL A 202 12.96 10.05 -2.15
C VAL A 202 14.36 9.68 -1.70
N ARG A 203 15.40 10.41 -2.12
CA ARG A 203 16.77 10.17 -1.65
C ARG A 203 17.01 10.94 -0.34
N GLY A 204 17.62 10.27 0.64
CA GLY A 204 17.96 10.84 1.95
C GLY A 204 19.34 11.50 2.04
N ASP A 205 20.14 11.44 0.97
CA ASP A 205 21.52 11.93 0.88
C ASP A 205 21.64 13.43 0.56
N GLY A 206 20.53 14.18 0.63
CA GLY A 206 20.49 15.59 0.27
C GLY A 206 20.48 15.84 -1.24
N ALA A 207 20.09 14.86 -2.05
CA ALA A 207 19.92 14.99 -3.49
C ALA A 207 19.22 16.29 -3.90
N THR A 208 19.82 17.00 -4.84
CA THR A 208 19.30 18.27 -5.34
C THR A 208 18.12 18.05 -6.29
N ASP A 209 17.39 19.13 -6.62
CA ASP A 209 16.26 19.19 -7.57
C ASP A 209 16.54 18.59 -8.97
N GLN A 210 17.76 18.16 -9.28
CA GLN A 210 18.15 17.62 -10.58
C GLN A 210 18.17 16.08 -10.64
N ASP A 211 18.38 15.40 -9.50
CA ASP A 211 18.67 13.95 -9.47
C ASP A 211 17.44 13.07 -9.26
N ALA A 212 16.37 13.62 -8.68
CA ALA A 212 15.12 12.89 -8.48
C ALA A 212 14.21 12.98 -9.72
N SER A 213 13.62 11.85 -10.12
CA SER A 213 12.54 11.86 -11.13
C SER A 213 11.24 12.50 -10.61
N PHE A 214 11.16 12.71 -9.29
CA PHE A 214 10.08 13.35 -8.57
C PHE A 214 10.69 14.19 -7.43
N VAL A 215 10.73 15.51 -7.60
CA VAL A 215 11.23 16.44 -6.57
C VAL A 215 10.05 16.97 -5.77
N PRO A 216 9.96 16.75 -4.44
CA PRO A 216 9.03 17.51 -3.63
C PRO A 216 9.48 18.97 -3.59
N ARG A 217 8.66 19.90 -4.09
CA ARG A 217 8.96 21.36 -4.07
C ARG A 217 8.74 21.94 -2.66
N ARG A 218 9.54 21.43 -1.73
CA ARG A 218 9.84 21.82 -0.33
C ARG A 218 10.46 20.58 0.32
N GLY A 219 11.77 20.39 0.12
CA GLY A 219 12.50 19.22 0.62
C GLY A 219 12.42 19.03 2.15
N SER A 220 12.09 20.07 2.90
CA SER A 220 11.82 20.01 4.34
C SER A 220 10.59 19.17 4.69
N ASP A 221 9.47 19.36 3.98
CA ASP A 221 8.15 19.01 4.51
C ASP A 221 7.87 17.52 4.32
N LEU A 222 8.35 16.92 3.23
CA LEU A 222 8.14 15.50 2.94
C LEU A 222 9.10 14.60 3.77
N LEU A 223 10.36 15.00 3.97
CA LEU A 223 11.28 14.31 4.88
C LEU A 223 10.83 14.43 6.35
N LYS A 224 10.36 15.61 6.75
CA LYS A 224 9.72 15.81 8.05
C LYS A 224 8.46 14.97 8.21
N THR A 225 7.63 14.86 7.16
CA THR A 225 6.45 13.99 7.16
C THR A 225 6.83 12.51 7.31
N PHE A 226 7.91 12.05 6.68
CA PHE A 226 8.47 10.72 6.96
C PHE A 226 8.84 10.59 8.45
N GLY A 227 9.62 11.51 9.01
CA GLY A 227 9.97 11.45 10.42
C GLY A 227 8.75 11.45 11.38
N GLU A 228 7.77 12.30 11.10
CA GLU A 228 6.51 12.41 11.85
C GLU A 228 5.55 11.21 11.68
N LEU A 229 5.70 10.42 10.61
CA LEU A 229 4.95 9.17 10.43
C LEU A 229 5.64 7.97 11.09
N LEU A 230 6.96 8.04 11.29
CA LEU A 230 7.76 6.95 11.85
C LEU A 230 7.92 7.04 13.38
N ASN A 231 7.91 8.25 13.94
CA ASN A 231 7.86 8.47 15.40
C ASN A 231 6.47 8.92 15.84
N GLU A 232 5.73 8.03 16.53
CA GLU A 232 4.45 8.39 17.17
C GLU A 232 4.62 9.42 18.30
N ASP A 233 5.79 9.47 18.96
CA ASP A 233 6.07 10.35 20.12
C ASP A 233 6.99 11.56 19.82
N ALA A 234 7.49 11.75 18.59
CA ALA A 234 8.39 12.88 18.29
C ALA A 234 7.68 14.24 18.34
N SER A 235 8.19 15.12 19.21
CA SER A 235 7.88 16.55 19.25
C SER A 235 8.42 17.29 18.03
N TRP A 236 7.79 18.42 17.70
CA TRP A 236 8.15 19.26 16.56
C TRP A 236 9.51 19.95 16.78
N GLY A 237 10.60 19.30 16.39
CA GLY A 237 11.95 19.86 16.42
C GLY A 237 13.06 18.86 16.08
N ASP A 238 13.10 17.73 16.78
CA ASP A 238 14.33 16.95 16.93
C ASP A 238 14.43 15.75 15.98
N PHE A 239 14.14 15.96 14.69
CA PHE A 239 14.33 14.92 13.67
C PHE A 239 15.69 15.02 12.99
N GLU A 240 16.75 14.76 13.75
CA GLU A 240 18.04 14.41 13.14
C GLU A 240 17.96 12.99 12.58
N PHE A 241 18.16 12.84 11.26
CA PHE A 241 18.36 11.54 10.60
C PHE A 241 19.75 10.94 10.95
N GLN A 242 20.11 10.88 12.24
CA GLN A 242 21.36 10.26 12.69
C GLN A 242 21.41 8.77 12.31
N GLU A 243 20.26 8.09 12.39
CA GLU A 243 20.09 6.76 11.80
C GLU A 243 19.52 6.90 10.38
N LYS A 244 20.37 6.59 9.38
CA LYS A 244 20.02 6.54 7.95
C LYS A 244 19.10 5.36 7.61
N LYS A 245 17.94 5.26 8.27
CA LYS A 245 16.97 4.19 8.07
C LYS A 245 16.06 4.51 6.89
N ALA A 246 15.91 3.54 5.98
CA ALA A 246 14.88 3.60 4.95
C ALA A 246 13.48 3.65 5.59
N ALA A 247 12.50 4.12 4.83
CA ALA A 247 11.11 4.16 5.29
C ALA A 247 10.13 4.21 4.13
N TRP A 248 8.86 3.91 4.38
CA TRP A 248 7.81 4.03 3.37
C TRP A 248 6.46 4.44 3.97
N PHE A 249 5.60 5.05 3.15
CA PHE A 249 4.18 5.20 3.44
C PHE A 249 3.33 5.02 2.17
N ALA A 250 2.12 4.52 2.35
CA ALA A 250 1.19 4.23 1.26
C ALA A 250 -0.16 4.94 1.46
N LEU A 251 -0.65 5.58 0.41
CA LEU A 251 -1.98 6.19 0.33
C LEU A 251 -2.90 5.38 -0.59
N SER A 252 -4.09 5.10 -0.09
CA SER A 252 -5.21 4.59 -0.87
C SER A 252 -5.61 5.52 -2.02
N TYR A 253 -6.41 5.00 -2.94
CA TYR A 253 -7.05 5.77 -4.02
C TYR A 253 -7.97 6.90 -3.52
N ALA A 254 -8.34 6.89 -2.23
CA ALA A 254 -9.08 7.97 -1.58
C ALA A 254 -8.17 9.03 -0.91
N GLY A 255 -6.84 8.90 -1.03
CA GLY A 255 -5.85 9.75 -0.33
C GLY A 255 -5.89 9.61 1.20
N ARG A 256 -6.27 8.43 1.70
CA ARG A 256 -6.11 8.05 3.12
C ARG A 256 -4.90 7.15 3.27
N SER A 257 -4.17 7.26 4.38
CA SER A 257 -3.09 6.31 4.68
C SER A 257 -3.65 4.88 4.76
N VAL A 258 -2.88 3.91 4.25
CA VAL A 258 -3.18 2.47 4.36
C VAL A 258 -2.07 1.68 5.02
N GLY A 259 -0.88 2.26 5.16
CA GLY A 259 0.27 1.64 5.82
C GLY A 259 1.49 2.55 5.75
N SER A 260 2.42 2.33 6.67
CA SER A 260 3.74 2.95 6.72
C SER A 260 4.67 2.05 7.54
N GLY A 261 5.97 2.12 7.31
CA GLY A 261 6.94 1.33 8.07
C GLY A 261 8.37 1.84 7.93
N THR A 262 9.22 1.43 8.87
CA THR A 262 10.68 1.57 8.77
C THR A 262 11.25 0.45 7.91
N GLY A 263 12.40 0.70 7.28
CA GLY A 263 13.01 -0.19 6.29
C GLY A 263 12.49 0.02 4.87
N ALA A 264 13.00 -0.79 3.94
CA ALA A 264 12.48 -0.86 2.58
C ALA A 264 11.13 -1.61 2.55
N PRO A 265 10.15 -1.18 1.74
CA PRO A 265 8.87 -1.87 1.64
C PRO A 265 9.02 -3.25 0.98
N ASP A 266 8.34 -4.27 1.51
CA ASP A 266 8.11 -5.51 0.76
C ASP A 266 7.00 -5.26 -0.27
N PHE A 267 7.37 -4.98 -1.51
CA PHE A 267 6.43 -4.68 -2.58
C PHE A 267 5.42 -5.81 -2.83
N LEU A 268 5.82 -7.07 -2.59
CA LEU A 268 4.91 -8.21 -2.73
C LEU A 268 3.86 -8.20 -1.61
N GLU A 269 4.27 -7.99 -0.35
CA GLU A 269 3.31 -7.84 0.75
C GLU A 269 2.34 -6.67 0.49
N LEU A 270 2.84 -5.53 -0.01
CA LEU A 270 2.01 -4.38 -0.36
C LEU A 270 1.02 -4.67 -1.49
N LEU A 271 1.47 -5.23 -2.62
CA LEU A 271 0.59 -5.60 -3.75
C LEU A 271 -0.45 -6.65 -3.34
N GLY A 272 -0.09 -7.58 -2.45
CA GLY A 272 -0.98 -8.62 -1.95
C GLY A 272 -1.97 -8.16 -0.88
N SER A 273 -1.86 -6.95 -0.33
CA SER A 273 -2.67 -6.53 0.84
C SER A 273 -3.23 -5.10 0.78
N LEU A 274 -2.40 -4.08 0.55
CA LEU A 274 -2.77 -2.66 0.60
C LEU A 274 -2.99 -2.06 -0.79
N LEU A 275 -2.27 -2.59 -1.78
CA LEU A 275 -2.23 -2.13 -3.17
C LEU A 275 -2.72 -3.21 -4.17
N PRO A 276 -3.79 -3.99 -3.91
CA PRO A 276 -4.24 -5.02 -4.87
C PRO A 276 -4.69 -4.41 -6.21
N PRO A 277 -4.53 -5.13 -7.33
CA PRO A 277 -4.90 -4.63 -8.65
C PRO A 277 -6.36 -4.20 -8.71
N ARG A 278 -6.61 -3.14 -9.49
CA ARG A 278 -7.94 -2.55 -9.68
C ARG A 278 -8.50 -2.88 -11.06
N ASP A 279 -7.64 -2.79 -12.07
CA ASP A 279 -7.98 -3.04 -13.47
C ASP A 279 -7.53 -4.46 -13.86
N PHE A 280 -8.02 -5.46 -13.14
CA PHE A 280 -7.81 -6.87 -13.48
C PHE A 280 -8.80 -7.30 -14.56
N VAL A 281 -8.31 -7.84 -15.67
CA VAL A 281 -9.12 -8.21 -16.85
C VAL A 281 -8.76 -9.63 -17.26
N GLU A 282 -9.76 -10.49 -17.27
CA GLU A 282 -9.68 -11.86 -17.78
C GLU A 282 -10.30 -11.97 -19.19
N PRO A 283 -9.87 -12.94 -20.01
CA PRO A 283 -8.78 -13.89 -19.77
C PRO A 283 -7.40 -13.24 -19.90
N LEU A 284 -6.44 -13.73 -19.11
CA LEU A 284 -5.05 -13.32 -19.18
C LEU A 284 -4.44 -13.82 -20.51
N PRO A 285 -3.58 -13.03 -21.21
CA PRO A 285 -2.83 -13.56 -22.34
C PRO A 285 -1.90 -14.67 -21.84
N PRO A 286 -1.83 -15.83 -22.51
CA PRO A 286 -1.04 -16.97 -22.03
C PRO A 286 0.45 -16.63 -21.97
N LEU A 287 1.20 -17.31 -21.12
CA LEU A 287 2.67 -17.25 -21.12
C LEU A 287 3.18 -17.69 -22.50
N GLN A 288 3.68 -16.73 -23.27
CA GLN A 288 4.39 -16.99 -24.53
C GLN A 288 5.88 -17.14 -24.24
N GLY A 289 6.54 -18.08 -24.93
CA GLY A 289 8.00 -18.05 -25.04
C GLY A 289 8.45 -16.78 -25.74
N GLY A 290 9.66 -16.32 -25.43
CA GLY A 290 10.20 -15.05 -25.89
C GLY A 290 11.66 -15.20 -26.29
N THR A 291 12.51 -14.39 -25.67
CA THR A 291 13.96 -14.54 -25.72
C THR A 291 14.53 -14.20 -24.34
N GLY A 292 15.14 -15.17 -23.64
CA GLY A 292 15.82 -14.93 -22.37
C GLY A 292 15.04 -15.39 -21.14
N PRO A 293 14.86 -14.56 -20.08
CA PRO A 293 14.25 -14.99 -18.82
C PRO A 293 12.84 -15.58 -18.96
N LEU A 294 12.03 -15.10 -19.90
CA LEU A 294 10.68 -15.66 -20.14
C LEU A 294 10.71 -17.11 -20.66
N ASP A 295 11.75 -17.54 -21.37
CA ASP A 295 11.89 -18.93 -21.81
C ASP A 295 12.23 -19.84 -20.62
N ALA A 296 13.14 -19.38 -19.74
CA ALA A 296 13.45 -20.08 -18.50
C ALA A 296 12.24 -20.13 -17.55
N GLN A 297 11.44 -19.04 -17.48
CA GLN A 297 10.15 -19.04 -16.78
C GLN A 297 9.20 -20.08 -17.36
N LYS A 298 9.13 -20.22 -18.69
CA LYS A 298 8.30 -21.26 -19.32
C LYS A 298 8.79 -22.66 -18.98
N VAL A 299 10.09 -22.94 -19.05
CA VAL A 299 10.66 -24.23 -18.64
C VAL A 299 10.33 -24.56 -17.18
N PHE A 300 10.42 -23.57 -16.28
CA PHE A 300 10.02 -23.74 -14.87
C PHE A 300 8.55 -24.16 -14.71
N TYR A 301 7.60 -23.49 -15.38
CA TYR A 301 6.19 -23.84 -15.27
C TYR A 301 5.81 -25.13 -15.99
N ASP A 302 6.43 -25.42 -17.13
CA ASP A 302 6.26 -26.70 -17.83
C ASP A 302 6.76 -27.86 -16.93
N ALA A 303 7.90 -27.70 -16.25
CA ALA A 303 8.41 -28.66 -15.27
C ALA A 303 7.52 -28.78 -14.02
N LEU A 304 7.04 -27.66 -13.48
CA LEU A 304 6.17 -27.61 -12.29
C LEU A 304 4.84 -28.33 -12.51
N THR A 305 4.21 -28.10 -13.66
CA THR A 305 2.88 -28.66 -13.99
C THR A 305 2.94 -30.13 -14.44
N SER A 306 4.00 -30.52 -15.15
CA SER A 306 4.25 -31.91 -15.57
C SER A 306 4.79 -32.80 -14.44
N GLY A 307 5.49 -32.23 -13.46
CA GLY A 307 6.19 -32.95 -12.40
C GLY A 307 7.61 -33.41 -12.79
N ASP A 308 8.22 -32.82 -13.82
CA ASP A 308 9.58 -33.16 -14.25
C ASP A 308 10.64 -32.56 -13.31
N LEU A 309 11.13 -33.40 -12.38
CA LEU A 309 12.20 -33.05 -11.44
C LEU A 309 13.54 -32.77 -12.13
N ALA A 310 13.84 -33.38 -13.27
CA ALA A 310 15.09 -33.16 -13.99
C ALA A 310 15.08 -31.79 -14.68
N ALA A 311 13.99 -31.43 -15.35
CA ALA A 311 13.78 -30.10 -15.90
C ALA A 311 13.71 -29.02 -14.80
N MET A 312 13.04 -29.29 -13.66
CA MET A 312 13.02 -28.36 -12.53
C MET A 312 14.43 -28.09 -11.98
N ARG A 313 15.23 -29.14 -11.76
CA ARG A 313 16.62 -28.98 -11.30
C ARG A 313 17.51 -28.29 -12.33
N SER A 314 17.25 -28.45 -13.65
CA SER A 314 18.06 -27.80 -14.69
C SER A 314 17.84 -26.29 -14.79
N VAL A 315 16.66 -25.79 -14.38
CA VAL A 315 16.33 -24.35 -14.38
C VAL A 315 16.66 -23.64 -13.06
N LEU A 316 16.83 -24.35 -11.94
CA LEU A 316 17.18 -23.76 -10.65
C LEU A 316 18.65 -23.32 -10.58
N SER A 317 18.91 -22.25 -9.82
CA SER A 317 20.25 -21.78 -9.47
C SER A 317 20.82 -22.55 -8.28
N ASP A 318 22.14 -22.62 -8.15
CA ASP A 318 22.80 -23.13 -6.95
C ASP A 318 22.80 -22.14 -5.76
N GLY A 319 22.32 -20.91 -5.95
CA GLY A 319 22.10 -19.97 -4.85
C GLY A 319 20.96 -20.39 -3.91
N ALA A 320 21.12 -20.09 -2.63
CA ALA A 320 20.02 -20.12 -1.65
C ALA A 320 19.39 -18.72 -1.55
N ALA A 321 18.06 -18.62 -1.60
CA ALA A 321 17.38 -17.34 -1.54
C ALA A 321 17.34 -16.79 -0.10
N PRO A 322 17.78 -15.55 0.16
CA PRO A 322 17.80 -14.99 1.52
C PRO A 322 16.43 -15.01 2.21
N ARG A 323 15.35 -14.73 1.46
CA ARG A 323 13.96 -14.76 1.97
C ARG A 323 13.46 -16.17 2.33
N VAL A 324 14.04 -17.23 1.76
CA VAL A 324 13.74 -18.64 2.11
C VAL A 324 14.56 -19.04 3.33
N SER A 325 15.85 -18.68 3.40
CA SER A 325 16.69 -18.94 4.58
C SER A 325 16.16 -18.25 5.84
N ALA A 326 15.79 -16.97 5.76
CA ALA A 326 15.21 -16.24 6.89
C ALA A 326 13.88 -16.85 7.38
N ALA A 327 13.08 -17.46 6.48
CA ALA A 327 11.87 -18.16 6.87
C ALA A 327 12.18 -19.49 7.59
N LEU A 328 13.19 -20.24 7.14
CA LEU A 328 13.68 -21.45 7.83
C LEU A 328 14.23 -21.14 9.22
N GLU A 329 15.02 -20.06 9.34
CA GLU A 329 15.57 -19.57 10.62
C GLU A 329 14.45 -19.16 11.59
N ALA A 330 13.34 -18.62 11.08
CA ALA A 330 12.11 -18.36 11.83
C ALA A 330 11.25 -19.62 12.11
N GLY A 331 11.74 -20.82 11.80
CA GLY A 331 11.07 -22.10 12.07
C GLY A 331 10.03 -22.53 11.04
N ALA A 332 9.98 -21.92 9.85
CA ALA A 332 9.07 -22.35 8.80
C ALA A 332 9.48 -23.73 8.24
N ARG A 333 8.48 -24.55 7.90
CA ARG A 333 8.70 -25.83 7.22
C ARG A 333 8.93 -25.62 5.73
N LEU A 334 9.99 -26.23 5.20
CA LEU A 334 10.22 -26.37 3.76
C LEU A 334 9.80 -27.76 3.30
N ASP A 335 9.08 -27.80 2.19
CA ASP A 335 8.74 -29.02 1.47
C ASP A 335 9.58 -29.09 0.18
N PRO A 336 10.37 -30.16 -0.03
CA PRO A 336 11.34 -30.24 -1.11
C PRO A 336 10.67 -30.47 -2.48
N TRP A 337 11.38 -30.15 -3.57
CA TRP A 337 10.84 -30.27 -4.94
C TRP A 337 10.36 -31.69 -5.28
N GLU A 338 11.02 -32.72 -4.77
CA GLU A 338 10.62 -34.13 -4.87
C GLU A 338 9.22 -34.38 -4.30
N SER A 339 8.82 -33.64 -3.27
CA SER A 339 7.48 -33.70 -2.68
C SER A 339 6.48 -32.85 -3.44
N GLN A 340 6.88 -31.65 -3.87
CA GLN A 340 6.02 -30.69 -4.59
C GLN A 340 5.64 -31.18 -6.00
N LEU A 341 6.52 -31.93 -6.67
CA LEU A 341 6.31 -32.41 -8.05
C LEU A 341 5.59 -33.76 -8.17
N ARG A 342 5.22 -34.38 -7.03
CA ARG A 342 4.42 -35.62 -7.03
C ARG A 342 3.08 -35.41 -7.73
N ALA A 343 2.55 -36.46 -8.34
CA ALA A 343 1.29 -36.41 -9.07
C ALA A 343 0.07 -36.00 -8.22
N ASP A 344 0.13 -36.22 -6.90
CA ASP A 344 -0.90 -35.86 -5.92
C ASP A 344 -0.70 -34.46 -5.28
N ALA A 345 0.46 -33.83 -5.49
CA ALA A 345 0.81 -32.53 -4.91
C ALA A 345 0.95 -31.40 -5.95
N ARG A 346 1.42 -31.72 -7.16
CA ARG A 346 1.77 -30.72 -8.17
C ARG A 346 0.55 -29.96 -8.71
N PRO A 347 0.68 -28.67 -9.05
CA PRO A 347 -0.44 -27.86 -9.52
C PRO A 347 -0.71 -28.11 -11.01
N SER A 348 -1.13 -29.32 -11.38
CA SER A 348 -1.27 -29.76 -12.78
C SER A 348 -2.30 -28.99 -13.61
N SER A 349 -3.21 -28.26 -12.96
CA SER A 349 -4.23 -27.41 -13.61
C SER A 349 -3.89 -25.92 -13.57
N LEU A 350 -2.66 -25.55 -13.19
CA LEU A 350 -2.21 -24.16 -13.14
C LEU A 350 -2.18 -23.55 -14.54
N LYS A 351 -2.81 -22.39 -14.72
CA LYS A 351 -2.62 -21.57 -15.92
C LYS A 351 -1.75 -20.39 -15.56
N VAL A 352 -0.85 -20.01 -16.46
CA VAL A 352 0.07 -18.89 -16.28
C VAL A 352 -0.06 -17.90 -17.43
N GLY A 353 -0.16 -16.62 -17.11
CA GLY A 353 -0.35 -15.57 -18.11
C GLY A 353 0.09 -14.18 -17.67
N ASP A 354 -0.16 -13.21 -18.55
CA ASP A 354 0.16 -11.78 -18.38
C ASP A 354 1.62 -11.48 -18.01
N ALA A 355 2.57 -12.26 -18.51
CA ALA A 355 3.97 -12.16 -18.14
C ALA A 355 4.61 -10.78 -18.47
N ASP A 356 5.59 -10.38 -17.67
CA ASP A 356 6.43 -9.18 -17.83
C ASP A 356 7.85 -9.51 -17.35
N GLU A 357 8.87 -8.94 -17.97
CA GLU A 357 10.28 -9.15 -17.59
C GLU A 357 11.06 -7.83 -17.47
N PHE A 358 12.11 -7.86 -16.67
CA PHE A 358 13.09 -6.80 -16.54
C PHE A 358 14.49 -7.41 -16.37
N VAL A 359 15.41 -7.10 -17.28
CA VAL A 359 16.80 -7.56 -17.25
C VAL A 359 17.71 -6.41 -16.82
N ASN A 360 18.60 -6.67 -15.86
CA ASN A 360 19.67 -5.77 -15.44
C ASN A 360 21.00 -6.54 -15.31
N GLY A 361 21.81 -6.50 -16.38
CA GLY A 361 23.05 -7.27 -16.48
C GLY A 361 22.80 -8.77 -16.34
N ASP A 362 23.58 -9.44 -15.50
CA ASP A 362 23.47 -10.87 -15.20
C ASP A 362 22.33 -11.22 -14.23
N ASN A 363 21.45 -10.26 -13.91
CA ASN A 363 20.25 -10.47 -13.12
C ASN A 363 19.01 -10.17 -13.95
N ALA A 364 17.94 -10.93 -13.75
CA ALA A 364 16.65 -10.62 -14.32
C ALA A 364 15.51 -10.92 -13.36
N TYR A 365 14.38 -10.29 -13.63
CA TYR A 365 13.16 -10.42 -12.86
C TYR A 365 12.03 -10.72 -13.82
N THR A 366 11.20 -11.72 -13.51
CA THR A 366 9.96 -11.95 -14.24
C THR A 366 8.78 -11.91 -13.28
N THR A 367 7.64 -11.46 -13.79
CA THR A 367 6.37 -11.56 -13.08
C THR A 367 5.33 -12.16 -13.99
N CYS A 368 4.44 -12.97 -13.45
CA CYS A 368 3.28 -13.48 -14.17
C CYS A 368 2.11 -13.68 -13.20
N VAL A 369 0.93 -13.87 -13.76
CA VAL A 369 -0.28 -14.13 -13.00
C VAL A 369 -0.62 -15.60 -13.16
N GLU A 370 -0.82 -16.26 -12.02
CA GLU A 370 -1.18 -17.68 -11.94
C GLU A 370 -2.67 -17.80 -11.62
N GLU A 371 -3.37 -18.64 -12.36
CA GLU A 371 -4.75 -19.05 -12.09
C GLU A 371 -4.72 -20.52 -11.65
N THR A 372 -5.03 -20.76 -10.37
CA THR A 372 -5.09 -22.11 -9.81
C THR A 372 -6.40 -22.82 -10.19
N GLY A 373 -6.45 -24.15 -10.08
CA GLY A 373 -7.61 -24.95 -10.50
C GLY A 373 -8.94 -24.65 -9.80
N ASN A 374 -8.91 -23.93 -8.66
CA ASN A 374 -10.10 -23.48 -7.93
C ASN A 374 -10.50 -22.03 -8.27
N GLY A 375 -9.84 -21.38 -9.23
CA GLY A 375 -10.08 -20.00 -9.64
C GLY A 375 -9.38 -18.94 -8.78
N ALA A 376 -8.56 -19.31 -7.79
CA ALA A 376 -7.78 -18.34 -7.03
C ALA A 376 -6.58 -17.83 -7.85
N THR A 377 -6.45 -16.50 -7.91
CA THR A 377 -5.39 -15.79 -8.63
C THR A 377 -4.21 -15.45 -7.72
N LEU A 378 -2.99 -15.75 -8.18
CA LEU A 378 -1.73 -15.36 -7.55
C LEU A 378 -0.90 -14.46 -8.49
N LEU A 379 -0.05 -13.62 -7.92
CA LEU A 379 1.06 -12.97 -8.61
C LEU A 379 2.31 -13.75 -8.24
N ALA A 380 2.95 -14.34 -9.24
CA ALA A 380 4.29 -14.86 -9.12
C ALA A 380 5.32 -13.79 -9.48
N TYR A 381 6.36 -13.71 -8.67
CA TYR A 381 7.55 -12.89 -8.88
C TYR A 381 8.78 -13.78 -8.75
N GLN A 382 9.67 -13.71 -9.75
CA GLN A 382 10.82 -14.60 -9.85
C GLN A 382 12.08 -13.78 -10.06
N LYS A 383 13.16 -14.14 -9.35
CA LYS A 383 14.51 -13.61 -9.56
C LYS A 383 15.37 -14.63 -10.27
N TRP A 384 16.08 -14.18 -11.28
CA TRP A 384 16.91 -14.97 -12.18
C TRP A 384 18.34 -14.43 -12.19
N THR A 385 19.30 -15.33 -12.37
CA THR A 385 20.70 -14.99 -12.57
C THR A 385 21.26 -15.72 -13.79
N LEU A 386 22.13 -15.08 -14.56
CA LEU A 386 22.76 -15.65 -15.74
C LEU A 386 24.00 -16.44 -15.32
N VAL A 387 24.00 -17.75 -15.59
CA VAL A 387 25.11 -18.66 -15.27
C VAL A 387 25.44 -19.46 -16.52
N ASP A 388 26.70 -19.38 -16.98
CA ASP A 388 27.19 -20.06 -18.18
C ASP A 388 26.33 -19.82 -19.43
N GLY A 389 25.78 -18.61 -19.56
CA GLY A 389 24.89 -18.22 -20.66
C GLY A 389 23.43 -18.69 -20.54
N ALA A 390 23.06 -19.38 -19.45
CA ALA A 390 21.71 -19.83 -19.18
C ALA A 390 21.08 -19.09 -17.98
N TRP A 391 19.81 -18.70 -18.10
CA TRP A 391 19.07 -18.09 -16.99
C TRP A 391 18.68 -19.15 -15.96
N LYS A 392 19.06 -18.93 -14.70
CA LYS A 392 18.79 -19.81 -13.56
C LYS A 392 17.92 -19.13 -12.52
N LEU A 393 16.88 -19.81 -12.06
CA LEU A 393 15.93 -19.33 -11.06
C LEU A 393 16.59 -19.33 -9.68
N LEU A 394 16.81 -18.13 -9.12
CA LEU A 394 17.31 -17.95 -7.76
C LEU A 394 16.19 -18.02 -6.72
N SER A 395 15.02 -17.45 -7.03
CA SER A 395 13.86 -17.47 -6.14
C SER A 395 12.56 -17.31 -6.90
N HIS A 396 11.50 -17.97 -6.43
CA HIS A 396 10.13 -17.82 -6.89
C HIS A 396 9.24 -17.54 -5.67
N GLU A 397 8.53 -16.42 -5.66
CA GLU A 397 7.61 -16.02 -4.61
C GLU A 397 6.21 -15.81 -5.21
N THR A 398 5.16 -16.30 -4.54
CA THR A 398 3.77 -16.09 -4.98
C THR A 398 2.93 -15.46 -3.88
N ILE A 399 2.08 -14.51 -4.27
CA ILE A 399 1.15 -13.81 -3.36
C ILE A 399 -0.29 -13.84 -3.91
N PRO A 400 -1.32 -13.79 -3.06
CA PRO A 400 -2.70 -13.57 -3.50
C PRO A 400 -2.85 -12.23 -4.24
N PHE A 401 -3.36 -12.24 -5.48
CA PHE A 401 -3.35 -11.05 -6.35
C PHE A 401 -4.72 -10.56 -6.84
N ALA A 402 -5.80 -11.34 -6.75
CA ALA A 402 -7.14 -10.82 -7.07
C ALA A 402 -7.87 -10.24 -5.84
N PRO A 403 -8.72 -9.19 -6.00
CA PRO A 403 -9.66 -8.78 -4.96
C PRO A 403 -10.62 -9.93 -4.62
N GLY A 404 -10.52 -10.47 -3.40
CA GLY A 404 -11.28 -11.65 -2.99
C GLY A 404 -10.65 -13.00 -3.37
N SER A 405 -9.37 -13.04 -3.78
CA SER A 405 -8.64 -14.30 -3.97
C SER A 405 -8.70 -15.15 -2.69
N GLN A 406 -9.19 -16.38 -2.83
CA GLN A 406 -9.31 -17.39 -1.77
C GLN A 406 -7.94 -17.91 -1.29
N ALA A 407 -6.84 -17.52 -1.94
CA ALA A 407 -5.51 -17.92 -1.55
C ALA A 407 -5.13 -17.35 -0.17
N GLY A 408 -5.02 -18.24 0.82
CA GLY A 408 -4.59 -17.91 2.19
C GLY A 408 -3.07 -17.97 2.42
N ALA A 409 -2.31 -18.49 1.44
CA ALA A 409 -0.88 -18.72 1.55
C ALA A 409 -0.06 -17.82 0.61
N VAL A 410 1.16 -17.52 1.03
CA VAL A 410 2.25 -16.94 0.26
C VAL A 410 3.31 -18.03 0.11
N LEU A 411 3.76 -18.33 -1.12
CA LEU A 411 4.86 -19.28 -1.33
C LEU A 411 6.19 -18.55 -1.45
N LYS A 412 7.24 -19.15 -0.91
CA LYS A 412 8.64 -18.74 -1.11
C LYS A 412 9.47 -19.98 -1.45
N CYS A 413 10.04 -20.03 -2.64
CA CYS A 413 10.76 -21.18 -3.15
C CYS A 413 12.16 -20.81 -3.64
N ASP A 414 13.11 -21.74 -3.45
CA ASP A 414 14.45 -21.72 -4.05
C ASP A 414 14.87 -23.14 -4.43
N LYS A 415 16.16 -23.37 -4.69
CA LYS A 415 16.68 -24.69 -5.08
C LYS A 415 16.34 -25.85 -4.14
N ARG A 416 16.06 -25.55 -2.86
CA ARG A 416 15.77 -26.56 -1.82
C ARG A 416 14.33 -27.08 -1.91
N GLY A 417 13.40 -26.26 -2.40
CA GLY A 417 11.97 -26.53 -2.37
C GLY A 417 11.16 -25.26 -2.12
N CYS A 418 9.95 -25.42 -1.58
CA CYS A 418 9.02 -24.35 -1.29
C CYS A 418 8.64 -24.29 0.20
N ILE A 419 8.40 -23.08 0.70
CA ILE A 419 7.83 -22.78 2.01
C ILE A 419 6.47 -22.12 1.79
N ALA A 420 5.44 -22.63 2.46
CA ALA A 420 4.13 -21.97 2.52
C ALA A 420 4.01 -21.17 3.82
N LEU A 421 3.75 -19.87 3.70
CA LEU A 421 3.52 -18.95 4.81
C LEU A 421 2.07 -18.47 4.80
N VAL A 422 1.47 -18.28 5.97
CA VAL A 422 0.13 -17.69 6.07
C VAL A 422 0.20 -16.21 5.68
N ARG A 423 -0.74 -15.75 4.85
CA ARG A 423 -0.87 -14.33 4.48
C ARG A 423 -1.02 -13.46 5.73
N ARG A 424 -0.10 -12.52 5.95
CA ARG A 424 -0.23 -11.48 6.97
C ARG A 424 -1.52 -10.68 6.71
N GLN A 425 -2.40 -10.63 7.71
CA GLN A 425 -3.60 -9.80 7.64
C GLN A 425 -3.25 -8.33 7.91
N GLN A 426 -4.07 -7.41 7.38
CA GLN A 426 -3.85 -5.95 7.48
C GLN A 426 -3.72 -5.41 8.92
N GLY A 427 -4.13 -6.18 9.95
CA GLY A 427 -3.92 -5.83 11.36
C GLY A 427 -2.46 -5.92 11.84
N ASN A 428 -1.63 -6.78 11.22
CA ASN A 428 -0.30 -7.13 11.71
C ASN A 428 0.86 -6.45 10.93
N MET A 429 0.56 -5.43 10.10
CA MET A 429 1.56 -4.56 9.47
C MET A 429 1.66 -3.22 10.21
N ARG A 430 1.55 -3.23 11.54
CA ARG A 430 1.56 -2.04 12.41
C ARG A 430 2.71 -2.04 13.43
N ASP A 431 3.63 -2.98 13.28
CA ASP A 431 4.82 -3.16 14.10
C ASP A 431 6.03 -2.50 13.41
#